data_AF-A0A084SQP4-F1
#
_entry.id   AF-A0A084SQP4-F1
#
_cell.length_a   1.000
_cell.length_b   1.000
_cell.length_c   1.000
_cell.angle_alpha   90.00
_cell.angle_beta   90.00
_cell.angle_gamma   90.00
#
_symmetry.space_group_name_H-M   'P 1'
#
loop_
_entity.id
_entity.type
_entity.pdbx_description
1 polymer ?
#
loop_
_entity_poly.entity_id
_entity_poly.type
_entity_poly.pdbx_seq_one_letter_code
_entity_poly.pdbx_strand_id
1 'polypeptide(L)'
;MTVRKNAVERRLELLHDQWMEFAQLPEARLLRWLVEPDEVRMVEAFLEKEGDERMGECPDLFLRLDEPFDEPERYGYALREALVRMEEESRAGLEEEGLSGWKCPPVKEGETDVEAFLAACDWLRSHYESLCEHLVVVLLPAQGTDASAWLKWLGSAVEKARSAHVRLVVLDDVRTRVLEPLAETRPDKVVTIPAKLEMGRALEELSQEAGNLESPGGQFRELFVRLGNAAAKRDVERARTLGAQAVAVAAGQGLYELVVAAHFAVGGALLGAGRPREALEQYQQAEAAAGESAAKGQPQGAQLRLSSRMAQGAARVTAQEYAEAAALYEETAPLASELKDARMELECWRMASWCREVTKEVERAWEHGQRAWEVGRAMDAGTRETSTLPYMAEALVRLSHERQGAQAARAMESEVESILGSDWRPEAPAAGGQPR
;
A
#
# COMPACT_ATOMS: atom_id res chain seq x y z
N MET A 1 -26.64 25.84 -14.52
CA MET A 1 -25.77 25.98 -13.34
C MET A 1 -24.68 24.94 -13.49
N THR A 2 -23.44 25.34 -13.77
CA THR A 2 -22.30 24.41 -13.81
C THR A 2 -22.06 23.92 -12.39
N VAL A 3 -22.24 22.62 -12.14
CA VAL A 3 -21.88 22.00 -10.86
C VAL A 3 -20.38 22.21 -10.69
N ARG A 4 -19.97 22.80 -9.57
CA ARG A 4 -18.55 23.03 -9.28
C ARG A 4 -17.89 21.69 -9.06
N LYS A 5 -16.97 21.31 -9.94
CA LYS A 5 -16.17 20.07 -9.82
C LYS A 5 -15.37 20.09 -8.52
N ASN A 6 -15.44 19.01 -7.75
CA ASN A 6 -14.66 18.80 -6.53
C ASN A 6 -13.18 18.51 -6.86
N ALA A 7 -12.33 18.46 -5.83
CA ALA A 7 -10.89 18.23 -6.00
C ALA A 7 -10.53 16.95 -6.77
N VAL A 8 -11.30 15.87 -6.58
CA VAL A 8 -11.08 14.57 -7.26
C VAL A 8 -11.51 14.66 -8.72
N GLU A 9 -12.67 15.23 -9.01
CA GLU A 9 -13.19 15.41 -10.38
C GLU A 9 -12.24 16.25 -11.23
N ARG A 10 -11.56 17.25 -10.65
CA ARG A 10 -10.53 18.03 -11.35
C ARG A 10 -9.28 17.20 -11.72
N ARG A 11 -8.92 16.17 -10.94
CA ARG A 11 -7.79 15.28 -11.27
C ARG A 11 -8.17 14.28 -12.36
N LEU A 12 -9.39 13.77 -12.33
CA LEU A 12 -9.93 12.95 -13.41
C LEU A 12 -9.99 13.74 -14.72
N GLU A 13 -10.41 15.00 -14.67
CA GLU A 13 -10.39 15.90 -15.84
C GLU A 13 -8.96 16.15 -16.36
N LEU A 14 -7.97 16.29 -15.47
CA LEU A 14 -6.57 16.40 -15.89
C LEU A 14 -6.08 15.15 -16.63
N LEU A 15 -6.43 13.95 -16.16
CA LEU A 15 -6.08 12.69 -16.84
C LEU A 15 -6.81 12.56 -18.18
N HIS A 16 -8.08 12.96 -18.23
CA HIS A 16 -8.85 13.04 -19.47
C HIS A 16 -8.16 13.95 -20.48
N ASP A 17 -7.82 15.19 -20.09
CA ASP A 17 -7.15 16.15 -20.98
C ASP A 17 -5.80 15.61 -21.48
N GLN A 18 -5.01 14.98 -20.61
CA GLN A 18 -3.75 14.35 -20.99
C GLN A 18 -3.93 13.21 -21.99
N TRP A 19 -4.96 12.38 -21.81
CA TRP A 19 -5.32 11.33 -22.77
C TRP A 19 -5.72 11.95 -24.12
N MET A 20 -6.60 12.96 -24.11
CA MET A 20 -7.08 13.60 -25.33
C MET A 20 -5.95 14.28 -26.11
N GLU A 21 -4.98 14.91 -25.42
CA GLU A 21 -3.78 15.45 -26.05
C GLU A 21 -2.93 14.35 -26.71
N PHE A 22 -2.75 13.20 -26.03
CA PHE A 22 -2.03 12.07 -26.57
C PHE A 22 -2.73 11.43 -27.78
N ALA A 23 -4.05 11.23 -27.71
CA ALA A 23 -4.84 10.57 -28.74
C ALA A 23 -4.78 11.31 -30.09
N GLN A 24 -4.63 12.65 -30.06
CA GLN A 24 -4.50 13.49 -31.25
C GLN A 24 -3.15 13.34 -31.98
N LEU A 25 -2.16 12.67 -31.39
CA LEU A 25 -0.84 12.49 -31.99
C LEU A 25 -0.85 11.31 -32.98
N PRO A 26 -0.70 11.53 -34.30
CA PRO A 26 -0.91 10.48 -35.30
C PRO A 26 0.15 9.37 -35.26
N GLU A 27 1.40 9.72 -34.92
CA GLU A 27 2.53 8.78 -34.87
C GLU A 27 2.69 8.10 -33.51
N ALA A 28 2.08 8.66 -32.46
CA ALA A 28 2.15 8.09 -31.12
C ALA A 28 1.50 6.69 -31.10
N ARG A 29 2.05 5.75 -30.34
CA ARG A 29 1.54 4.39 -30.18
C ARG A 29 1.41 4.01 -28.72
N LEU A 30 2.27 4.55 -27.87
CA LEU A 30 2.28 4.25 -26.44
C LEU A 30 2.32 5.53 -25.62
N LEU A 31 1.35 5.67 -24.72
CA LEU A 31 1.35 6.65 -23.65
C LEU A 31 2.05 6.03 -22.44
N ARG A 32 3.15 6.64 -22.04
CA ARG A 32 3.83 6.37 -20.78
C ARG A 32 3.40 7.44 -19.79
N TRP A 33 2.46 7.10 -18.92
CA TRP A 33 2.14 7.97 -17.79
C TRP A 33 3.20 7.82 -16.71
N LEU A 34 3.90 8.92 -16.43
CA LEU A 34 4.89 8.96 -15.35
C LEU A 34 4.18 9.40 -14.07
N VAL A 35 4.06 8.48 -13.11
CA VAL A 35 3.18 8.60 -11.93
C VAL A 35 3.97 8.57 -10.62
N GLU A 36 3.56 9.39 -9.66
CA GLU A 36 3.98 9.24 -8.27
C GLU A 36 3.25 8.05 -7.60
N PRO A 37 3.84 7.41 -6.57
CA PRO A 37 3.22 6.25 -5.91
C PRO A 37 1.83 6.53 -5.33
N ASP A 38 1.57 7.75 -4.86
CA ASP A 38 0.26 8.18 -4.34
C ASP A 38 -0.74 8.54 -5.45
N GLU A 39 -0.29 8.67 -6.70
CA GLU A 39 -1.12 8.97 -7.87
C GLU A 39 -1.69 7.71 -8.55
N VAL A 40 -1.03 6.55 -8.41
CA VAL A 40 -1.38 5.30 -9.11
C VAL A 40 -2.87 4.98 -8.97
N ARG A 41 -3.41 4.99 -7.75
CA ARG A 41 -4.82 4.66 -7.52
C ARG A 41 -5.80 5.62 -8.21
N MET A 42 -5.42 6.89 -8.38
CA MET A 42 -6.26 7.86 -9.08
C MET A 42 -6.24 7.60 -10.59
N VAL A 43 -5.08 7.23 -11.14
CA VAL A 43 -4.97 6.84 -12.54
C VAL A 43 -5.75 5.56 -12.81
N GLU A 44 -5.66 4.56 -11.93
CA GLU A 44 -6.47 3.34 -12.04
C GLU A 44 -7.97 3.63 -11.96
N ALA A 45 -8.41 4.53 -11.06
CA ALA A 45 -9.81 4.93 -10.96
C ALA A 45 -10.30 5.66 -12.23
N PHE A 46 -9.43 6.46 -12.86
CA PHE A 46 -9.73 7.05 -14.17
C PHE A 46 -9.90 5.97 -15.24
N LEU A 47 -8.96 5.03 -15.32
CA LEU A 47 -9.00 3.95 -16.31
C LEU A 47 -10.21 3.02 -16.12
N GLU A 48 -10.58 2.73 -14.88
CA GLU A 48 -11.79 1.97 -14.55
C GLU A 48 -13.06 2.73 -14.96
N LYS A 49 -13.12 4.04 -14.69
CA LYS A 49 -14.24 4.89 -15.11
C LYS A 49 -14.39 4.92 -16.63
N GLU A 50 -13.29 5.12 -17.36
CA GLU A 50 -13.33 5.21 -18.83
C GLU A 50 -13.51 3.84 -19.51
N GLY A 51 -13.23 2.74 -18.81
CA GLY A 51 -13.56 1.38 -19.25
C GLY A 51 -15.02 0.97 -19.00
N ASP A 52 -15.78 1.73 -18.21
CA ASP A 52 -17.19 1.45 -17.93
C ASP A 52 -18.10 2.06 -19.00
N GLU A 53 -18.97 1.24 -19.59
CA GLU A 53 -19.86 1.60 -20.70
C GLU A 53 -20.82 2.77 -20.39
N ARG A 54 -21.13 3.02 -19.12
CA ARG A 54 -22.10 4.04 -18.68
C ARG A 54 -21.42 5.31 -18.19
N MET A 55 -20.19 5.20 -17.72
CA MET A 55 -19.47 6.27 -17.03
C MET A 55 -18.34 6.86 -17.88
N GLY A 56 -17.87 6.16 -18.91
CA GLY A 56 -16.86 6.64 -19.84
C GLY A 56 -17.31 7.90 -20.57
N GLU A 57 -16.41 8.87 -20.65
CA GLU A 57 -16.65 10.16 -21.32
C GLU A 57 -15.75 10.34 -22.56
N CYS A 58 -14.66 9.58 -22.64
CA CYS A 58 -13.78 9.57 -23.81
C CYS A 58 -14.47 8.90 -25.02
N PRO A 59 -14.18 9.34 -26.26
CA PRO A 59 -14.68 8.70 -27.48
C PRO A 59 -13.95 7.38 -27.81
N ASP A 60 -13.19 6.83 -26.86
CA ASP A 60 -12.25 5.72 -27.05
C ASP A 60 -12.63 4.55 -26.15
N LEU A 61 -12.34 3.32 -26.59
CA LEU A 61 -12.63 2.11 -25.83
C LEU A 61 -11.41 1.69 -25.01
N PHE A 62 -11.49 1.79 -23.69
CA PHE A 62 -10.43 1.38 -22.77
C PHE A 62 -10.59 -0.07 -22.33
N LEU A 63 -9.59 -0.90 -22.63
CA LEU A 63 -9.50 -2.27 -22.15
C LEU A 63 -8.29 -2.41 -21.23
N ARG A 64 -8.52 -2.73 -19.96
CA ARG A 64 -7.48 -3.06 -19.00
C ARG A 64 -7.11 -4.54 -19.12
N LEU A 65 -5.82 -4.80 -19.29
CA LEU A 65 -5.23 -6.14 -19.32
C LEU A 65 -4.19 -6.23 -18.21
N ASP A 66 -4.40 -7.16 -17.28
CA ASP A 66 -3.59 -7.36 -16.07
C ASP A 66 -2.90 -8.74 -16.01
N GLU A 67 -2.85 -9.42 -17.16
CA GLU A 67 -2.21 -10.72 -17.33
C GLU A 67 -0.79 -10.73 -16.72
N PRO A 68 -0.42 -11.79 -15.99
CA PRO A 68 0.95 -11.94 -15.47
C PRO A 68 2.01 -11.91 -16.58
N PHE A 69 3.15 -11.27 -16.30
CA PHE A 69 4.29 -11.19 -17.22
C PHE A 69 5.35 -12.27 -16.94
N ASP A 70 4.92 -13.47 -16.54
CA ASP A 70 5.83 -14.54 -16.09
C ASP A 70 6.59 -15.22 -17.26
N GLU A 71 5.99 -15.24 -18.47
CA GLU A 71 6.59 -15.79 -19.70
C GLU A 71 6.66 -14.70 -20.80
N PRO A 72 7.72 -13.86 -20.81
CA PRO A 72 7.83 -12.73 -21.73
C PRO A 72 7.65 -13.08 -23.22
N GLU A 73 8.12 -14.26 -23.65
CA GLU A 73 8.04 -14.72 -25.04
C GLU A 73 6.62 -15.13 -25.48
N ARG A 74 5.70 -15.32 -24.53
CA ARG A 74 4.31 -15.72 -24.79
C ARG A 74 3.29 -14.69 -24.33
N TYR A 75 3.74 -13.57 -23.79
CA TYR A 75 2.87 -12.58 -23.18
C TYR A 75 1.83 -12.03 -24.16
N GLY A 76 2.19 -11.76 -25.41
CA GLY A 76 1.24 -11.33 -26.44
C GLY A 76 0.12 -12.35 -26.69
N TYR A 77 0.43 -13.66 -26.60
CA TYR A 77 -0.60 -14.69 -26.70
C TYR A 77 -1.54 -14.70 -25.49
N ALA A 78 -1.01 -14.50 -24.27
CA ALA A 78 -1.83 -14.40 -23.07
C ALA A 78 -2.78 -13.19 -23.14
N LEU A 79 -2.28 -12.02 -23.57
CA LEU A 79 -3.10 -10.83 -23.81
C LEU A 79 -4.16 -11.04 -24.91
N ARG A 80 -3.80 -11.76 -25.98
CA ARG A 80 -4.75 -12.11 -27.03
C ARG A 80 -5.87 -13.01 -26.50
N GLU A 81 -5.54 -14.00 -25.68
CA GLU A 81 -6.54 -14.86 -25.03
C GLU A 81 -7.43 -14.06 -24.08
N ALA A 82 -6.90 -13.05 -23.41
CA ALA A 82 -7.66 -12.12 -22.58
C ALA A 82 -8.73 -11.38 -23.37
N LEU A 83 -8.38 -10.81 -24.52
CA LEU A 83 -9.35 -10.14 -25.41
C LEU A 83 -10.49 -11.07 -25.85
N VAL A 84 -10.16 -12.35 -26.10
CA VAL A 84 -11.18 -13.36 -26.43
C VAL A 84 -12.11 -13.62 -25.24
N ARG A 85 -11.56 -13.79 -24.04
CA ARG A 85 -12.38 -13.97 -22.82
C ARG A 85 -13.30 -12.77 -22.58
N MET A 86 -12.79 -11.55 -22.73
CA MET A 86 -13.59 -10.33 -22.54
C MET A 86 -14.78 -10.26 -23.51
N GLU A 87 -14.58 -10.61 -24.79
CA GLU A 87 -15.70 -10.66 -25.76
C GLU A 87 -16.69 -11.77 -25.41
N GLU A 88 -16.20 -12.94 -25.00
CA GLU A 88 -17.06 -14.07 -24.59
C GLU A 88 -17.93 -13.72 -23.39
N GLU A 89 -17.35 -13.05 -22.39
CA GLU A 89 -18.05 -12.59 -21.18
C GLU A 89 -19.08 -11.49 -21.49
N SER A 90 -18.80 -10.64 -22.47
CA SER A 90 -19.66 -9.52 -22.86
C SER A 90 -20.71 -9.91 -23.92
N ARG A 91 -20.62 -11.12 -24.50
CA ARG A 91 -21.41 -11.54 -25.67
C ARG A 91 -22.91 -11.38 -25.51
N ALA A 92 -23.46 -11.74 -24.35
CA ALA A 92 -24.90 -11.66 -24.13
C ALA A 92 -25.41 -10.21 -24.22
N GLY A 93 -24.69 -9.26 -23.61
CA GLY A 93 -25.04 -7.84 -23.70
C GLY A 93 -24.84 -7.29 -25.11
N LEU A 94 -23.73 -7.66 -25.77
CA LEU A 94 -23.45 -7.25 -27.15
C LEU A 94 -24.50 -7.80 -28.14
N GLU A 95 -25.03 -9.00 -27.93
CA GLU A 95 -26.11 -9.56 -28.75
C GLU A 95 -27.42 -8.77 -28.61
N GLU A 96 -27.77 -8.34 -27.39
CA GLU A 96 -28.96 -7.50 -27.15
C GLU A 96 -28.85 -6.14 -27.85
N GLU A 97 -27.65 -5.57 -27.93
CA GLU A 97 -27.38 -4.30 -28.61
C GLU A 97 -27.08 -4.44 -30.11
N GLY A 98 -27.03 -5.66 -30.64
CA GLY A 98 -26.73 -5.92 -32.06
C GLY A 98 -25.26 -5.67 -32.45
N LEU A 99 -24.36 -5.72 -31.46
CA LEU A 99 -22.92 -5.47 -31.54
C LEU A 99 -22.08 -6.75 -31.45
N SER A 100 -22.71 -7.92 -31.53
CA SER A 100 -22.02 -9.21 -31.47
C SER A 100 -21.45 -9.66 -32.82
N GLY A 101 -20.58 -10.66 -32.79
CA GLY A 101 -20.06 -11.31 -34.00
C GLY A 101 -18.62 -10.96 -34.33
N TRP A 102 -17.91 -10.27 -33.45
CA TRP A 102 -16.46 -10.24 -33.48
C TRP A 102 -15.92 -11.67 -33.37
N LYS A 103 -14.84 -11.93 -34.09
CA LYS A 103 -14.07 -13.17 -33.97
C LYS A 103 -12.63 -12.75 -33.88
N CYS A 104 -11.81 -13.41 -33.07
CA CYS A 104 -10.39 -13.10 -33.03
C CYS A 104 -9.69 -13.65 -34.30
N PRO A 105 -8.77 -12.91 -34.94
CA PRO A 105 -8.12 -13.42 -36.14
C PRO A 105 -7.19 -14.60 -35.81
N PRO A 106 -7.01 -15.56 -36.74
CA PRO A 106 -6.06 -16.64 -36.55
C PRO A 106 -4.62 -16.12 -36.57
N VAL A 107 -3.74 -16.75 -35.79
CA VAL A 107 -2.30 -16.45 -35.80
C VAL A 107 -1.70 -16.94 -37.12
N LYS A 108 -0.92 -16.08 -37.79
CA LYS A 108 -0.26 -16.42 -39.06
C LYS A 108 1.02 -17.19 -38.81
N GLU A 109 1.41 -18.02 -39.77
CA GLU A 109 2.69 -18.75 -39.69
C GLU A 109 3.87 -17.78 -39.67
N GLY A 110 4.76 -17.92 -38.68
CA GLY A 110 5.92 -17.04 -38.48
C GLY A 110 5.63 -15.72 -37.78
N GLU A 111 4.38 -15.47 -37.37
CA GLU A 111 3.99 -14.29 -36.59
C GLU A 111 4.51 -14.38 -35.15
N THR A 112 5.02 -13.27 -34.62
CA THR A 112 5.40 -13.18 -33.21
C THR A 112 4.18 -13.02 -32.30
N ASP A 113 4.32 -13.31 -31.00
CA ASP A 113 3.26 -13.12 -30.00
C ASP A 113 2.70 -11.69 -30.01
N VAL A 114 3.60 -10.70 -30.09
CA VAL A 114 3.29 -9.27 -30.18
C VAL A 114 2.48 -8.96 -31.44
N GLU A 115 2.86 -9.50 -32.60
CA GLU A 115 2.14 -9.25 -33.85
C GLU A 115 0.74 -9.86 -33.80
N ALA A 116 0.63 -11.10 -33.29
CA ALA A 116 -0.65 -11.77 -33.11
C ALA A 116 -1.58 -10.99 -32.18
N PHE A 117 -1.05 -10.44 -31.09
CA PHE A 117 -1.79 -9.58 -30.17
C PHE A 117 -2.26 -8.28 -30.83
N LEU A 118 -1.36 -7.54 -31.46
CA LEU A 118 -1.67 -6.27 -32.11
C LEU A 118 -2.64 -6.45 -33.28
N ALA A 119 -2.55 -7.57 -34.02
CA ALA A 119 -3.50 -7.93 -35.05
C ALA A 119 -4.90 -8.20 -34.48
N ALA A 120 -5.00 -8.87 -33.33
CA ALA A 120 -6.28 -9.05 -32.65
C ALA A 120 -6.89 -7.72 -32.19
N CYS A 121 -6.07 -6.81 -31.63
CA CYS A 121 -6.50 -5.46 -31.26
C CYS A 121 -7.02 -4.66 -32.47
N ASP A 122 -6.28 -4.67 -33.58
CA ASP A 122 -6.66 -3.94 -34.80
C ASP A 122 -7.98 -4.47 -35.40
N TRP A 123 -8.18 -5.80 -35.34
CA TRP A 123 -9.41 -6.41 -35.81
C TRP A 123 -10.60 -6.12 -34.89
N LEU A 124 -10.38 -6.10 -33.56
CA LEU A 124 -11.38 -5.68 -32.57
C LEU A 124 -11.79 -4.23 -32.78
N ARG A 125 -10.81 -3.33 -32.91
CA ARG A 125 -11.06 -1.92 -33.19
C ARG A 125 -11.81 -1.71 -34.51
N SER A 126 -11.46 -2.45 -35.57
CA SER A 126 -12.15 -2.36 -36.85
C SER A 126 -13.61 -2.82 -36.75
N HIS A 127 -13.89 -3.82 -35.93
CA HIS A 127 -15.26 -4.30 -35.70
C HIS A 127 -16.13 -3.27 -34.96
N TYR A 128 -15.55 -2.52 -34.02
CA TYR A 128 -16.23 -1.49 -33.23
C TYR A 128 -15.98 -0.06 -33.72
N GLU A 129 -15.67 0.13 -35.01
CA GLU A 129 -15.26 1.43 -35.54
C GLU A 129 -16.31 2.54 -35.46
N SER A 130 -17.59 2.18 -35.36
CA SER A 130 -18.69 3.13 -35.18
C SER A 130 -18.85 3.58 -33.73
N LEU A 131 -18.23 2.91 -32.77
CA LEU A 131 -18.39 3.15 -31.34
C LEU A 131 -17.21 3.88 -30.71
N CYS A 132 -16.00 3.69 -31.24
CA CYS A 132 -14.79 4.31 -30.68
C CYS A 132 -13.83 4.80 -31.76
N GLU A 133 -13.10 5.87 -31.48
CA GLU A 133 -12.04 6.38 -32.36
C GLU A 133 -10.76 5.55 -32.19
N HIS A 134 -10.38 5.22 -30.97
CA HIS A 134 -9.26 4.34 -30.65
C HIS A 134 -9.69 3.17 -29.77
N LEU A 135 -8.98 2.05 -29.94
CA LEU A 135 -8.92 0.98 -28.95
C LEU A 135 -7.69 1.24 -28.09
N VAL A 136 -7.92 1.47 -26.80
CA VAL A 136 -6.89 1.78 -25.80
C VAL A 136 -6.65 0.54 -24.97
N VAL A 137 -5.47 -0.06 -25.14
CA VAL A 137 -5.05 -1.21 -24.35
C VAL A 137 -4.17 -0.71 -23.20
N VAL A 138 -4.68 -0.81 -21.99
CA VAL A 138 -3.93 -0.50 -20.77
C VAL A 138 -3.24 -1.76 -20.29
N LEU A 139 -1.92 -1.76 -20.27
CA LEU A 139 -1.11 -2.91 -19.85
C LEU A 139 -0.60 -2.71 -18.42
N LEU A 140 -1.14 -3.48 -17.48
CA LEU A 140 -0.80 -3.43 -16.05
C LEU A 140 -0.56 -4.83 -15.48
N PRO A 141 0.56 -5.49 -15.84
CA PRO A 141 0.80 -6.88 -15.42
C PRO A 141 0.72 -7.02 -13.90
N ALA A 142 -0.10 -7.96 -13.41
CA ALA A 142 -0.31 -8.14 -11.97
C ALA A 142 0.94 -8.64 -11.21
N GLN A 143 1.84 -9.34 -11.91
CA GLN A 143 3.09 -9.89 -11.37
C GLN A 143 4.07 -10.24 -12.50
N GLY A 144 5.28 -10.71 -12.13
CA GLY A 144 6.26 -11.27 -13.09
C GLY A 144 7.13 -10.25 -13.82
N THR A 145 7.02 -8.96 -13.50
CA THR A 145 7.66 -7.89 -14.29
C THR A 145 9.17 -7.78 -14.03
N ASP A 146 9.99 -8.56 -14.74
CA ASP A 146 11.41 -8.23 -14.91
C ASP A 146 11.52 -6.95 -15.77
N ALA A 147 12.16 -5.92 -15.22
CA ALA A 147 12.26 -4.60 -15.84
C ALA A 147 12.88 -4.63 -17.25
N SER A 148 13.91 -5.47 -17.47
CA SER A 148 14.61 -5.56 -18.75
C SER A 148 13.78 -6.33 -19.78
N ALA A 149 13.16 -7.45 -19.40
CA ALA A 149 12.28 -8.21 -20.27
C ALA A 149 11.03 -7.38 -20.65
N TRP A 150 10.45 -6.66 -19.69
CA TRP A 150 9.31 -5.78 -19.92
C TRP A 150 9.63 -4.67 -20.92
N LEU A 151 10.76 -3.97 -20.71
CA LEU A 151 11.24 -2.93 -21.63
C LEU A 151 11.44 -3.46 -23.06
N LYS A 152 12.03 -4.66 -23.20
CA LYS A 152 12.23 -5.29 -24.52
C LYS A 152 10.91 -5.65 -25.19
N TRP A 153 9.97 -6.23 -24.44
CA TRP A 153 8.68 -6.62 -24.98
C TRP A 153 7.88 -5.39 -25.43
N LEU A 154 7.80 -4.35 -24.61
CA LEU A 154 7.17 -3.07 -24.98
C LEU A 154 7.85 -2.42 -26.18
N GLY A 155 9.18 -2.47 -26.25
CA GLY A 155 9.93 -2.00 -27.42
C GLY A 155 9.51 -2.71 -28.71
N SER A 156 9.38 -4.04 -28.66
CA SER A 156 8.85 -4.84 -29.77
C SER A 156 7.40 -4.45 -30.11
N ALA A 157 6.53 -4.28 -29.11
CA ALA A 157 5.14 -3.85 -29.31
C ALA A 157 5.02 -2.49 -30.00
N VAL A 158 5.75 -1.48 -29.53
CA VAL A 158 5.79 -0.14 -30.12
C VAL A 158 6.34 -0.17 -31.55
N GLU A 159 7.39 -0.95 -31.81
CA GLU A 159 7.97 -1.08 -33.13
C GLU A 159 6.97 -1.68 -34.14
N LYS A 160 6.28 -2.75 -33.73
CA LYS A 160 5.33 -3.50 -34.55
C LYS A 160 3.94 -2.88 -34.61
N ALA A 161 3.60 -1.94 -33.74
CA ALA A 161 2.33 -1.21 -33.76
C ALA A 161 2.23 -0.32 -35.01
N ARG A 162 1.46 -0.79 -35.99
CA ARG A 162 1.23 -0.10 -37.27
C ARG A 162 -0.03 0.75 -37.27
N SER A 163 -1.11 0.22 -36.67
CA SER A 163 -2.41 0.89 -36.61
C SER A 163 -2.32 2.19 -35.83
N ALA A 164 -2.89 3.26 -36.38
CA ALA A 164 -3.08 4.52 -35.66
C ALA A 164 -4.32 4.46 -34.74
N HIS A 165 -5.15 3.43 -34.83
CA HIS A 165 -6.36 3.31 -34.00
C HIS A 165 -6.18 2.39 -32.80
N VAL A 166 -5.02 1.74 -32.67
CA VAL A 166 -4.66 0.95 -31.48
C VAL A 166 -3.61 1.72 -30.69
N ARG A 167 -3.94 2.05 -29.44
CA ARG A 167 -3.10 2.82 -28.52
C ARG A 167 -2.78 1.97 -27.30
N LEU A 168 -1.54 2.03 -26.85
CA LEU A 168 -1.09 1.35 -25.63
C LEU A 168 -0.94 2.39 -24.51
N VAL A 169 -1.31 2.02 -23.29
CA VAL A 169 -1.08 2.82 -22.08
C VAL A 169 -0.33 1.98 -21.06
N VAL A 170 0.72 2.56 -20.49
CA VAL A 170 1.50 1.98 -19.39
C VAL A 170 1.79 3.03 -18.34
N LEU A 171 1.95 2.58 -17.09
CA LEU A 171 2.42 3.42 -15.99
C LEU A 171 3.91 3.20 -15.76
N ASP A 172 4.64 4.27 -15.52
CA ASP A 172 6.04 4.23 -15.09
C ASP A 172 6.22 5.07 -13.82
N ASP A 173 7.06 4.59 -12.92
CA ASP A 173 7.26 5.24 -11.61
C ASP A 173 8.25 6.40 -11.75
N VAL A 174 7.88 7.61 -11.28
CA VAL A 174 8.76 8.80 -11.34
C VAL A 174 10.15 8.59 -10.72
N ARG A 175 10.28 7.66 -9.77
CA ARG A 175 11.48 7.41 -8.97
C ARG A 175 12.46 6.50 -9.70
N THR A 176 11.97 5.48 -10.40
CA THR A 176 12.80 4.46 -11.05
C THR A 176 12.90 4.66 -12.56
N ARG A 177 11.84 5.17 -13.19
CA ARG A 177 11.75 5.51 -14.62
C ARG A 177 12.21 4.38 -15.54
N VAL A 178 11.74 3.16 -15.26
CA VAL A 178 12.20 1.94 -15.94
C VAL A 178 11.98 2.02 -17.45
N LEU A 179 10.94 2.74 -17.90
CA LEU A 179 10.55 2.85 -19.30
C LEU A 179 11.11 4.09 -20.01
N GLU A 180 11.91 4.93 -19.34
CA GLU A 180 12.56 6.09 -19.95
C GLU A 180 13.39 5.74 -21.21
N PRO A 181 14.21 4.66 -21.22
CA PRO A 181 15.01 4.34 -22.40
C PRO A 181 14.15 4.06 -23.65
N LEU A 182 12.93 3.54 -23.47
CA LEU A 182 12.01 3.32 -24.58
C LEU A 182 11.47 4.64 -25.14
N ALA A 183 11.16 5.61 -24.27
CA ALA A 183 10.76 6.96 -24.68
C ALA A 183 11.88 7.70 -25.41
N GLU A 184 13.13 7.57 -24.96
CA GLU A 184 14.29 8.21 -25.60
C GLU A 184 14.63 7.61 -26.97
N THR A 185 14.45 6.30 -27.12
CA THR A 185 14.79 5.59 -28.37
C THR A 185 13.70 5.70 -29.44
N ARG A 186 12.45 5.95 -29.05
CA ARG A 186 11.28 6.05 -29.95
C ARG A 186 10.39 7.25 -29.61
N PRO A 187 10.93 8.50 -29.59
CA PRO A 187 10.21 9.68 -29.12
C PRO A 187 9.02 10.09 -30.02
N ASP A 188 8.97 9.60 -31.25
CA ASP A 188 7.87 9.77 -32.19
C ASP A 188 6.67 8.86 -31.87
N LYS A 189 6.93 7.68 -31.30
CA LYS A 189 5.91 6.68 -30.98
C LYS A 189 5.57 6.59 -29.49
N VAL A 190 6.47 7.02 -28.62
CA VAL A 190 6.34 6.88 -27.16
C VAL A 190 6.29 8.26 -26.55
N VAL A 191 5.13 8.62 -26.02
CA VAL A 191 4.88 9.92 -25.43
C VAL A 191 4.87 9.76 -23.93
N THR A 192 5.74 10.49 -23.24
CA THR A 192 5.76 10.52 -21.78
C THR A 192 4.98 11.72 -21.30
N ILE A 193 3.95 11.48 -20.48
CA ILE A 193 3.20 12.54 -19.80
C ILE A 193 3.30 12.32 -18.29
N PRO A 194 3.90 13.26 -17.53
CA PRO A 194 3.82 13.22 -16.07
C PRO A 194 2.39 13.49 -15.60
N ALA A 195 1.81 12.59 -14.82
CA ALA A 195 0.41 12.71 -14.39
C ALA A 195 0.19 13.98 -13.55
N LYS A 196 1.09 14.29 -12.60
CA LYS A 196 1.11 15.55 -11.81
C LYS A 196 -0.25 15.85 -11.16
N LEU A 197 -0.85 14.85 -10.56
CA LEU A 197 -2.16 14.95 -9.91
C LEU A 197 -2.06 15.69 -8.56
N GLU A 198 -0.86 15.82 -7.98
CA GLU A 198 -0.64 16.50 -6.70
C GLU A 198 -1.61 15.99 -5.61
N MET A 199 -1.65 14.67 -5.37
CA MET A 199 -2.70 14.05 -4.56
C MET A 199 -2.77 14.58 -3.12
N GLY A 200 -1.63 14.92 -2.50
CA GLY A 200 -1.63 15.61 -1.21
C GLY A 200 -2.42 16.92 -1.24
N ARG A 201 -2.24 17.74 -2.28
CA ARG A 201 -3.00 19.00 -2.45
C ARG A 201 -4.47 18.72 -2.71
N ALA A 202 -4.81 17.68 -3.48
CA ALA A 202 -6.19 17.29 -3.72
C ALA A 202 -6.93 16.96 -2.40
N LEU A 203 -6.26 16.29 -1.46
CA LEU A 203 -6.83 15.99 -0.14
C LEU A 203 -7.04 17.25 0.72
N GLU A 204 -6.12 18.23 0.66
CA GLU A 204 -6.30 19.53 1.33
C GLU A 204 -7.49 20.29 0.74
N GLU A 205 -7.58 20.36 -0.59
CA GLU A 205 -8.71 20.99 -1.28
C GLU A 205 -10.04 20.32 -0.91
N LEU A 206 -10.08 18.98 -0.86
CA LEU A 206 -11.27 18.22 -0.47
C LEU A 206 -11.69 18.51 0.99
N SER A 207 -10.72 18.59 1.90
CA SER A 207 -10.97 18.92 3.31
C SER A 207 -11.56 20.33 3.48
N GLN A 208 -11.09 21.29 2.68
CA GLN A 208 -11.60 22.66 2.63
C GLN A 208 -13.01 22.71 2.00
N GLU A 209 -13.22 21.98 0.90
CA GLU A 209 -14.51 21.89 0.19
C GLU A 209 -15.60 21.24 1.06
N ALA A 210 -15.24 20.31 1.95
CA ALA A 210 -16.17 19.72 2.92
C ALA A 210 -16.71 20.74 3.96
N GLY A 211 -16.09 21.92 4.08
CA GLY A 211 -16.59 23.03 4.88
C GLY A 211 -16.50 22.83 6.40
N ASN A 212 -17.21 23.70 7.15
CA ASN A 212 -17.20 23.76 8.63
C ASN A 212 -15.83 24.01 9.28
N LEU A 213 -14.93 24.72 8.57
CA LEU A 213 -13.59 25.09 9.06
C LEU A 213 -13.61 26.03 10.28
N GLU A 214 -14.76 26.62 10.61
CA GLU A 214 -14.93 27.41 11.84
C GLU A 214 -15.14 26.52 13.08
N SER A 215 -15.55 25.27 12.88
CA SER A 215 -15.75 24.33 13.98
C SER A 215 -14.43 23.67 14.39
N PRO A 216 -14.20 23.36 15.68
CA PRO A 216 -13.01 22.63 16.11
C PRO A 216 -12.78 21.31 15.36
N GLY A 217 -13.85 20.58 15.04
CA GLY A 217 -13.76 19.36 14.24
C GLY A 217 -13.28 19.61 12.81
N GLY A 218 -13.77 20.66 12.15
CA GLY A 218 -13.32 21.06 10.82
C GLY A 218 -11.88 21.56 10.82
N GLN A 219 -11.50 22.37 11.81
CA GLN A 219 -10.12 22.83 11.99
C GLN A 219 -9.16 21.66 12.21
N PHE A 220 -9.51 20.72 13.09
CA PHE A 220 -8.68 19.55 13.33
C PHE A 220 -8.53 18.72 12.07
N ARG A 221 -9.62 18.42 11.34
CA ARG A 221 -9.57 17.64 10.09
C ARG A 221 -8.62 18.28 9.08
N GLU A 222 -8.73 19.59 8.87
CA GLU A 222 -7.85 20.32 7.96
C GLU A 222 -6.39 20.27 8.38
N LEU A 223 -6.10 20.55 9.65
CA LEU A 223 -4.74 20.50 10.19
C LEU A 223 -4.15 19.09 10.10
N PHE A 224 -4.97 18.05 10.34
CA PHE A 224 -4.54 16.66 10.33
C PHE A 224 -4.23 16.16 8.90
N VAL A 225 -5.01 16.57 7.89
CA VAL A 225 -4.70 16.29 6.48
C VAL A 225 -3.37 16.93 6.08
N ARG A 226 -3.20 18.22 6.39
CA ARG A 226 -1.96 18.96 6.10
C ARG A 226 -0.76 18.37 6.83
N LEU A 227 -0.95 17.90 8.06
CA LEU A 227 0.06 17.20 8.85
C LEU A 227 0.50 15.91 8.14
N GLY A 228 -0.45 15.08 7.70
CA GLY A 228 -0.17 13.86 6.94
C GLY A 228 0.62 14.14 5.65
N ASN A 229 0.24 15.18 4.91
CA ASN A 229 0.96 15.60 3.70
C ASN A 229 2.39 16.07 3.98
N ALA A 230 2.58 16.87 5.03
CA ALA A 230 3.92 17.31 5.45
C ALA A 230 4.78 16.10 5.84
N ALA A 231 4.21 15.14 6.57
CA ALA A 231 4.89 13.90 6.95
C ALA A 231 5.29 13.05 5.72
N ALA A 232 4.38 12.87 4.76
CA ALA A 232 4.65 12.14 3.52
C ALA A 232 5.79 12.78 2.71
N LYS A 233 5.85 14.11 2.67
CA LYS A 233 6.93 14.89 2.03
C LYS A 233 8.21 14.97 2.87
N ARG A 234 8.26 14.30 4.02
CA ARG A 234 9.38 14.34 5.00
C ARG A 234 9.70 15.75 5.52
N ASP A 235 8.74 16.68 5.47
CA ASP A 235 8.85 18.01 6.07
C ASP A 235 8.47 17.96 7.56
N VAL A 236 9.44 17.52 8.36
CA VAL A 236 9.25 17.26 9.79
C VAL A 236 8.91 18.53 10.56
N GLU A 237 9.52 19.66 10.26
CA GLU A 237 9.27 20.90 11.00
C GLU A 237 7.87 21.46 10.70
N ARG A 238 7.40 21.31 9.45
CA ARG A 238 6.02 21.64 9.12
C ARG A 238 5.05 20.69 9.79
N ALA A 239 5.33 19.38 9.80
CA ALA A 239 4.53 18.39 10.52
C ALA A 239 4.43 18.73 12.02
N ARG A 240 5.55 19.05 12.69
CA ARG A 240 5.53 19.46 14.11
C ARG A 240 4.66 20.69 14.35
N THR A 241 4.78 21.70 13.49
CA THR A 241 3.98 22.95 13.60
C THR A 241 2.49 22.66 13.46
N LEU A 242 2.09 21.88 12.45
CA LEU A 242 0.69 21.53 12.20
C LEU A 242 0.14 20.61 13.31
N GLY A 243 0.94 19.67 13.77
CA GLY A 243 0.59 18.79 14.89
C GLY A 243 0.35 19.55 16.18
N ALA A 244 1.22 20.51 16.52
CA ALA A 244 1.02 21.38 17.69
C ALA A 244 -0.29 22.19 17.60
N GLN A 245 -0.63 22.69 16.42
CA GLN A 245 -1.91 23.37 16.19
C GLN A 245 -3.09 22.41 16.33
N ALA A 246 -3.01 21.20 15.77
CA ALA A 246 -4.06 20.19 15.87
C ALA A 246 -4.29 19.76 17.33
N VAL A 247 -3.21 19.56 18.10
CA VAL A 247 -3.27 19.28 19.54
C VAL A 247 -3.96 20.42 20.28
N ALA A 248 -3.62 21.69 19.99
CA ALA A 248 -4.24 22.83 20.65
C ALA A 248 -5.77 22.88 20.41
N VAL A 249 -6.22 22.62 19.18
CA VAL A 249 -7.65 22.56 18.84
C VAL A 249 -8.35 21.41 19.58
N ALA A 250 -7.79 20.20 19.53
CA ALA A 250 -8.39 19.01 20.14
C ALA A 250 -8.41 19.08 21.68
N ALA A 251 -7.30 19.48 22.30
CA ALA A 251 -7.18 19.63 23.74
C ALA A 251 -8.13 20.69 24.29
N GLY A 252 -8.31 21.80 23.56
CA GLY A 252 -9.27 22.86 23.91
C GLY A 252 -10.73 22.38 23.98
N GLN A 253 -11.06 21.26 23.35
CA GLN A 253 -12.39 20.63 23.37
C GLN A 253 -12.44 19.37 24.25
N GLY A 254 -11.34 18.97 24.88
CA GLY A 254 -11.26 17.72 25.65
C GLY A 254 -11.38 16.45 24.79
N LEU A 255 -11.02 16.53 23.50
CA LEU A 255 -11.04 15.41 22.55
C LEU A 255 -9.70 14.68 22.59
N TYR A 256 -9.49 13.88 23.64
CA TYR A 256 -8.22 13.25 23.95
C TYR A 256 -7.74 12.25 22.90
N GLU A 257 -8.68 11.53 22.27
CA GLU A 257 -8.38 10.63 21.16
C GLU A 257 -7.73 11.37 19.97
N LEU A 258 -8.16 12.61 19.70
CA LEU A 258 -7.60 13.43 18.63
C LEU A 258 -6.24 14.04 19.03
N VAL A 259 -6.04 14.35 20.32
CA VAL A 259 -4.73 14.74 20.84
C VAL A 259 -3.71 13.60 20.66
N VAL A 260 -4.10 12.37 21.04
CA VAL A 260 -3.28 11.16 20.85
C VAL A 260 -2.98 10.96 19.36
N ALA A 261 -3.98 11.05 18.48
CA ALA A 261 -3.80 10.89 17.04
C ALA A 261 -2.81 11.91 16.45
N ALA A 262 -2.90 13.19 16.83
CA ALA A 262 -1.97 14.22 16.36
C ALA A 262 -0.52 13.96 16.82
N HIS A 263 -0.32 13.59 18.10
CA HIS A 263 1.00 13.19 18.58
C HIS A 263 1.54 11.95 17.87
N PHE A 264 0.68 10.98 17.57
CA PHE A 264 1.08 9.78 16.81
C PHE A 264 1.53 10.11 15.39
N ALA A 265 0.82 10.99 14.69
CA ALA A 265 1.19 11.43 13.36
C ALA A 265 2.53 12.17 13.34
N VAL A 266 2.78 13.06 14.30
CA VAL A 266 4.09 13.74 14.44
C VAL A 266 5.19 12.74 14.83
N GLY A 267 4.92 11.84 15.77
CA GLY A 267 5.86 10.79 16.18
C GLY A 267 6.26 9.88 15.02
N GLY A 268 5.30 9.47 14.19
CA GLY A 268 5.56 8.69 12.98
C GLY A 268 6.41 9.44 11.96
N ALA A 269 6.13 10.73 11.74
CA ALA A 269 6.95 11.58 10.87
C ALA A 269 8.40 11.70 11.38
N LEU A 270 8.58 11.85 12.70
CA LEU A 270 9.90 11.90 13.33
C LEU A 270 10.65 10.57 13.23
N LEU A 271 9.98 9.43 13.43
CA LEU A 271 10.58 8.11 13.23
C LEU A 271 11.03 7.90 11.78
N GLY A 272 10.16 8.24 10.80
CA GLY A 272 10.49 8.15 9.38
C GLY A 272 11.67 9.04 8.96
N ALA A 273 11.94 10.10 9.72
CA ALA A 273 13.09 10.98 9.55
C ALA A 273 14.31 10.60 10.40
N GLY A 274 14.30 9.46 11.09
CA GLY A 274 15.42 9.00 11.91
C GLY A 274 15.63 9.81 13.20
N ARG A 275 14.56 10.39 13.77
CA ARG A 275 14.58 11.19 15.02
C ARG A 275 13.81 10.48 16.15
N PRO A 276 14.24 9.26 16.58
CA PRO A 276 13.44 8.42 17.46
C PRO A 276 13.25 8.96 18.88
N ARG A 277 14.21 9.73 19.41
CA ARG A 277 14.06 10.35 20.74
C ARG A 277 13.00 11.45 20.76
N GLU A 278 12.92 12.24 19.70
CA GLU A 278 11.87 13.25 19.58
C GLU A 278 10.50 12.59 19.32
N ALA A 279 10.47 11.48 18.60
CA ALA A 279 9.24 10.68 18.47
C ALA A 279 8.79 10.13 19.82
N LEU A 280 9.71 9.63 20.63
CA LEU A 280 9.45 9.16 22.00
C LEU A 280 8.79 10.27 22.85
N GLU A 281 9.28 11.51 22.77
CA GLU A 281 8.65 12.65 23.45
C GLU A 281 7.20 12.85 23.00
N GLN A 282 6.89 12.74 21.70
CA GLN A 282 5.51 12.83 21.21
C GLN A 282 4.62 11.70 21.76
N TYR A 283 5.11 10.47 21.80
CA TYR A 283 4.34 9.34 22.34
C TYR A 283 4.16 9.41 23.86
N GLN A 284 5.06 10.08 24.58
CA GLN A 284 4.87 10.39 26.01
C GLN A 284 3.78 11.43 26.22
N GLN A 285 3.71 12.47 25.38
CA GLN A 285 2.60 13.43 25.41
C GLN A 285 1.26 12.75 25.07
N ALA A 286 1.27 11.81 24.11
CA ALA A 286 0.11 10.99 23.81
C ALA A 286 -0.33 10.14 25.02
N GLU A 287 0.60 9.50 25.72
CA GLU A 287 0.27 8.74 26.94
C GLU A 287 -0.32 9.64 28.04
N ALA A 288 0.22 10.84 28.23
CA ALA A 288 -0.32 11.80 29.19
C ALA A 288 -1.78 12.16 28.86
N ALA A 289 -2.08 12.45 27.60
CA ALA A 289 -3.45 12.73 27.14
C ALA A 289 -4.38 11.51 27.32
N ALA A 290 -3.90 10.30 27.03
CA ALA A 290 -4.65 9.08 27.27
C ALA A 290 -4.93 8.82 28.77
N GLY A 291 -3.95 9.15 29.63
CA GLY A 291 -4.10 9.11 31.08
C GLY A 291 -5.17 10.07 31.59
N GLU A 292 -5.22 11.29 31.05
CA GLU A 292 -6.30 12.24 31.35
C GLU A 292 -7.68 11.74 30.89
N SER A 293 -7.76 11.16 29.69
CA SER A 293 -8.98 10.53 29.17
C SER A 293 -9.49 9.44 30.11
N ALA A 294 -8.59 8.56 30.58
CA ALA A 294 -8.91 7.50 31.53
C ALA A 294 -9.34 8.06 32.90
N ALA A 295 -8.64 9.08 33.41
CA ALA A 295 -8.99 9.73 34.68
C ALA A 295 -10.37 10.41 34.64
N LYS A 296 -10.81 10.85 33.46
CA LYS A 296 -12.17 11.36 33.21
C LYS A 296 -13.22 10.28 32.95
N GLY A 297 -12.85 9.01 33.10
CA GLY A 297 -13.75 7.87 32.95
C GLY A 297 -14.15 7.57 31.50
N GLN A 298 -13.39 8.06 30.52
CA GLN A 298 -13.66 7.72 29.12
C GLN A 298 -13.23 6.27 28.83
N PRO A 299 -14.07 5.47 28.16
CA PRO A 299 -13.83 4.04 27.97
C PRO A 299 -12.57 3.75 27.15
N GLN A 300 -12.22 4.64 26.21
CA GLN A 300 -11.03 4.48 25.35
C GLN A 300 -9.70 4.84 26.03
N GLY A 301 -9.69 5.49 27.19
CA GLY A 301 -8.46 6.05 27.77
C GLY A 301 -7.39 4.99 28.05
N ALA A 302 -7.78 3.84 28.59
CA ALA A 302 -6.86 2.73 28.83
C ALA A 302 -6.31 2.12 27.53
N GLN A 303 -7.15 1.98 26.49
CA GLN A 303 -6.71 1.50 25.18
C GLN A 303 -5.72 2.47 24.52
N LEU A 304 -6.01 3.78 24.56
CA LEU A 304 -5.10 4.81 24.03
C LEU A 304 -3.77 4.83 24.78
N ARG A 305 -3.80 4.58 26.09
CA ARG A 305 -2.58 4.49 26.91
C ARG A 305 -1.74 3.30 26.51
N LEU A 306 -2.36 2.13 26.33
CA LEU A 306 -1.70 0.92 25.84
C LEU A 306 -1.02 1.18 24.49
N SER A 307 -1.76 1.72 23.50
CA SER A 307 -1.19 2.07 22.19
C SER A 307 -0.02 3.05 22.31
N SER A 308 -0.13 4.07 23.18
CA SER A 308 0.93 5.07 23.38
C SER A 308 2.21 4.44 23.95
N ARG A 309 2.09 3.55 24.95
CA ARG A 309 3.25 2.86 25.53
C ARG A 309 3.90 1.89 24.52
N MET A 310 3.10 1.22 23.69
CA MET A 310 3.64 0.39 22.60
C MET A 310 4.44 1.22 21.58
N ALA A 311 3.94 2.39 21.20
CA ALA A 311 4.64 3.30 20.30
C ALA A 311 5.93 3.86 20.92
N GLN A 312 5.93 4.18 22.23
CA GLN A 312 7.14 4.54 22.96
C GLN A 312 8.18 3.40 22.95
N GLY A 313 7.76 2.14 23.16
CA GLY A 313 8.62 0.97 23.08
C GLY A 313 9.27 0.84 21.70
N ALA A 314 8.49 0.99 20.63
CA ALA A 314 8.99 0.95 19.26
C ALA A 314 9.99 2.09 18.97
N ALA A 315 9.74 3.29 19.49
CA ALA A 315 10.67 4.41 19.38
C ALA A 315 11.99 4.15 20.10
N ARG A 316 11.96 3.54 21.30
CA ARG A 316 13.16 3.14 22.04
C ARG A 316 13.96 2.05 21.32
N VAL A 317 13.28 1.03 20.79
CA VAL A 317 13.90 0.00 19.94
C VAL A 317 14.59 0.64 18.74
N THR A 318 13.93 1.58 18.06
CA THR A 318 14.51 2.35 16.95
C THR A 318 15.72 3.18 17.39
N ALA A 319 15.70 3.72 18.61
CA ALA A 319 16.83 4.43 19.23
C ALA A 319 17.93 3.50 19.77
N GLN A 320 17.79 2.17 19.63
CA GLN A 320 18.68 1.15 20.20
C GLN A 320 18.76 1.17 21.74
N GLU A 321 17.73 1.70 22.40
CA GLU A 321 17.57 1.76 23.86
C GLU A 321 16.85 0.49 24.36
N TYR A 322 17.45 -0.67 24.08
CA TYR A 322 16.80 -1.98 24.27
C TYR A 322 16.47 -2.31 25.72
N ALA A 323 17.33 -1.94 26.67
CA ALA A 323 17.10 -2.25 28.08
C ALA A 323 15.89 -1.48 28.65
N GLU A 324 15.74 -0.21 28.24
CA GLU A 324 14.63 0.66 28.57
C GLU A 324 13.35 0.25 27.83
N ALA A 325 13.46 -0.16 26.56
CA ALA A 325 12.34 -0.72 25.81
C ALA A 325 11.80 -1.98 26.49
N ALA A 326 12.68 -2.91 26.89
CA ALA A 326 12.30 -4.13 27.58
C ALA A 326 11.53 -3.85 28.88
N ALA A 327 12.03 -2.93 29.71
CA ALA A 327 11.36 -2.52 30.94
C ALA A 327 9.97 -1.91 30.66
N LEU A 328 9.90 -1.02 29.67
CA LEU A 328 8.63 -0.40 29.29
C LEU A 328 7.59 -1.42 28.82
N TYR A 329 7.97 -2.40 28.01
CA TYR A 329 7.07 -3.46 27.57
C TYR A 329 6.62 -4.36 28.73
N GLU A 330 7.54 -4.75 29.61
CA GLU A 330 7.21 -5.51 30.83
C GLU A 330 6.19 -4.78 31.70
N GLU A 331 6.37 -3.47 31.92
CA GLU A 331 5.42 -2.64 32.68
C GLU A 331 4.09 -2.41 31.96
N THR A 332 4.04 -2.62 30.63
CA THR A 332 2.83 -2.39 29.81
C THR A 332 1.97 -3.65 29.73
N ALA A 333 2.55 -4.84 29.83
CA ALA A 333 1.82 -6.10 29.71
C ALA A 333 0.62 -6.25 30.67
N PRO A 334 0.69 -5.86 31.95
CA PRO A 334 -0.47 -5.91 32.85
C PRO A 334 -1.67 -5.08 32.35
N LEU A 335 -1.41 -3.92 31.72
CA LEU A 335 -2.47 -3.08 31.15
C LEU A 335 -3.19 -3.78 30.00
N ALA A 336 -2.46 -4.50 29.14
CA ALA A 336 -3.07 -5.31 28.09
C ALA A 336 -3.92 -6.46 28.66
N SER A 337 -3.43 -7.09 29.74
CA SER A 337 -4.16 -8.15 30.45
C SER A 337 -5.46 -7.64 31.07
N GLU A 338 -5.43 -6.47 31.73
CA GLU A 338 -6.62 -5.80 32.29
C GLU A 338 -7.66 -5.47 31.21
N LEU A 339 -7.19 -5.07 30.02
CA LEU A 339 -8.02 -4.82 28.85
C LEU A 339 -8.51 -6.10 28.14
N LYS A 340 -8.04 -7.28 28.60
CA LYS A 340 -8.30 -8.59 27.98
C LYS A 340 -7.84 -8.65 26.52
N ASP A 341 -6.82 -7.87 26.18
CA ASP A 341 -6.18 -7.87 24.87
C ASP A 341 -5.00 -8.85 24.88
N ALA A 342 -5.31 -10.14 24.76
CA ALA A 342 -4.30 -11.19 24.82
C ALA A 342 -3.24 -11.05 23.72
N ARG A 343 -3.60 -10.53 22.54
CA ARG A 343 -2.65 -10.30 21.44
C ARG A 343 -1.63 -9.23 21.83
N MET A 344 -2.08 -8.13 22.43
CA MET A 344 -1.17 -7.08 22.87
C MET A 344 -0.36 -7.49 24.11
N GLU A 345 -0.93 -8.30 25.00
CA GLU A 345 -0.18 -8.86 26.14
C GLU A 345 0.96 -9.78 25.68
N LEU A 346 0.67 -10.69 24.73
CA LEU A 346 1.68 -11.50 24.06
C LEU A 346 2.77 -10.63 23.43
N GLU A 347 2.37 -9.58 22.71
CA GLU A 347 3.31 -8.69 22.02
C GLU A 347 4.22 -7.92 22.97
N CYS A 348 3.68 -7.45 24.10
CA CYS A 348 4.49 -6.82 25.16
C CYS A 348 5.57 -7.78 25.66
N TRP A 349 5.19 -9.00 26.05
CA TRP A 349 6.15 -9.98 26.56
C TRP A 349 7.16 -10.42 25.50
N ARG A 350 6.72 -10.61 24.25
CA ARG A 350 7.59 -10.97 23.13
C ARG A 350 8.63 -9.89 22.88
N MET A 351 8.23 -8.63 22.84
CA MET A 351 9.16 -7.53 22.60
C MET A 351 10.09 -7.30 23.80
N ALA A 352 9.62 -7.50 25.03
CA ALA A 352 10.48 -7.50 26.21
C ALA A 352 11.53 -8.63 26.15
N SER A 353 11.12 -9.85 25.79
CA SER A 353 12.00 -11.00 25.60
C SER A 353 13.07 -10.72 24.55
N TRP A 354 12.65 -10.26 23.36
CA TRP A 354 13.55 -9.95 22.26
C TRP A 354 14.57 -8.85 22.61
N CYS A 355 14.12 -7.77 23.26
CA CYS A 355 15.03 -6.71 23.69
C CYS A 355 16.09 -7.21 24.68
N ARG A 356 15.71 -8.11 25.61
CA ARG A 356 16.64 -8.74 26.56
C ARG A 356 17.60 -9.72 25.86
N GLU A 357 17.13 -10.42 24.85
CA GLU A 357 17.97 -11.30 24.05
C GLU A 357 19.06 -10.49 23.31
N VAL A 358 18.68 -9.38 22.69
CA VAL A 358 19.62 -8.45 22.02
C VAL A 358 20.66 -7.91 22.98
N THR A 359 20.29 -7.60 24.23
CA THR A 359 21.23 -7.16 25.28
C THR A 359 21.99 -8.32 25.94
N LYS A 360 21.84 -9.56 25.46
CA LYS A 360 22.47 -10.79 25.97
C LYS A 360 22.08 -11.14 27.41
N GLU A 361 20.92 -10.67 27.86
CA GLU A 361 20.30 -11.06 29.13
C GLU A 361 19.45 -12.33 28.94
N VAL A 362 20.10 -13.43 28.55
CA VAL A 362 19.46 -14.69 28.09
C VAL A 362 18.42 -15.23 29.08
N GLU A 363 18.71 -15.24 30.38
CA GLU A 363 17.78 -15.73 31.40
C GLU A 363 16.51 -14.88 31.49
N ARG A 364 16.64 -13.55 31.40
CA ARG A 364 15.48 -12.64 31.43
C ARG A 364 14.70 -12.71 30.12
N ALA A 365 15.40 -12.84 29.00
CA ALA A 365 14.78 -13.09 27.70
C ALA A 365 13.91 -14.35 27.75
N TRP A 366 14.43 -15.43 28.34
CA TRP A 366 13.69 -16.66 28.55
C TRP A 366 12.47 -16.47 29.45
N GLU A 367 12.61 -15.84 30.62
CA GLU A 367 11.50 -15.59 31.54
C GLU A 367 10.35 -14.81 30.87
N HIS A 368 10.67 -13.72 30.16
CA HIS A 368 9.66 -12.98 29.40
C HIS A 368 9.08 -13.80 28.25
N GLY A 369 9.91 -14.59 27.57
CA GLY A 369 9.46 -15.47 26.49
C GLY A 369 8.49 -16.55 26.97
N GLN A 370 8.69 -17.09 28.17
CA GLN A 370 7.74 -18.03 28.79
C GLN A 370 6.41 -17.37 29.08
N ARG A 371 6.39 -16.13 29.61
CA ARG A 371 5.14 -15.38 29.81
C ARG A 371 4.40 -15.15 28.49
N ALA A 372 5.12 -14.74 27.44
CA ALA A 372 4.56 -14.60 26.10
C ALA A 372 3.94 -15.91 25.60
N TRP A 373 4.65 -17.03 25.78
CA TRP A 373 4.17 -18.36 25.38
C TRP A 373 2.91 -18.79 26.14
N GLU A 374 2.85 -18.56 27.45
CA GLU A 374 1.69 -18.85 28.29
C GLU A 374 0.44 -18.08 27.84
N VAL A 375 0.59 -16.80 27.51
CA VAL A 375 -0.50 -15.98 26.97
C VAL A 375 -0.92 -16.49 25.60
N GLY A 376 0.03 -16.72 24.70
CA GLY A 376 -0.25 -17.17 23.34
C GLY A 376 -0.90 -18.55 23.25
N ARG A 377 -0.42 -19.53 24.04
CA ARG A 377 -0.98 -20.90 24.04
C ARG A 377 -2.41 -20.96 24.58
N ALA A 378 -2.82 -20.00 25.41
CA ALA A 378 -4.16 -19.92 25.96
C ALA A 378 -5.18 -19.36 24.95
N MET A 379 -4.72 -18.78 23.84
CA MET A 379 -5.59 -18.27 22.77
C MET A 379 -6.22 -19.42 21.97
N ASP A 380 -7.38 -19.14 21.37
CA ASP A 380 -7.98 -20.04 20.38
C ASP A 380 -7.08 -20.18 19.12
N ALA A 381 -7.32 -21.21 18.32
CA ALA A 381 -6.46 -21.56 17.18
C ALA A 381 -6.37 -20.44 16.13
N GLY A 382 -7.49 -19.79 15.78
CA GLY A 382 -7.50 -18.74 14.77
C GLY A 382 -6.79 -17.47 15.24
N THR A 383 -6.89 -17.15 16.53
CA THR A 383 -6.14 -16.03 17.12
C THR A 383 -4.64 -16.31 17.13
N ARG A 384 -4.20 -17.55 17.41
CA ARG A 384 -2.78 -17.94 17.38
C ARG A 384 -2.15 -17.76 16.00
N GLU A 385 -2.81 -18.25 14.96
CA GLU A 385 -2.34 -18.22 13.57
C GLU A 385 -2.05 -16.80 13.07
N THR A 386 -2.85 -15.84 13.52
CA THR A 386 -2.77 -14.43 13.11
C THR A 386 -2.00 -13.55 14.11
N SER A 387 -1.29 -14.16 15.06
CA SER A 387 -0.55 -13.46 16.13
C SER A 387 0.97 -13.52 15.93
N THR A 388 1.72 -12.91 16.85
CA THR A 388 3.18 -13.00 16.89
C THR A 388 3.71 -14.23 17.64
N LEU A 389 2.84 -15.18 17.98
CA LEU A 389 3.19 -16.41 18.71
C LEU A 389 4.20 -17.30 17.96
N PRO A 390 4.10 -17.52 16.63
CA PRO A 390 5.12 -18.26 15.88
C PRO A 390 6.54 -17.71 16.04
N TYR A 391 6.68 -16.38 16.05
CA TYR A 391 7.96 -15.72 16.25
C TYR A 391 8.49 -15.89 17.68
N MET A 392 7.61 -15.88 18.68
CA MET A 392 7.99 -16.19 20.05
C MET A 392 8.42 -17.65 20.22
N ALA A 393 7.72 -18.57 19.56
CA ALA A 393 8.06 -19.99 19.57
C ALA A 393 9.48 -20.24 19.04
N GLU A 394 9.84 -19.61 17.91
CA GLU A 394 11.18 -19.71 17.33
C GLU A 394 12.25 -19.18 18.30
N ALA A 395 11.99 -18.05 18.93
CA ALA A 395 12.89 -17.48 19.93
C ALA A 395 13.02 -18.38 21.17
N LEU A 396 11.96 -19.03 21.65
CA LEU A 396 12.07 -20.00 22.74
C LEU A 396 12.88 -21.24 22.37
N VAL A 397 12.77 -21.76 21.14
CA VAL A 397 13.61 -22.88 20.69
C VAL A 397 15.08 -22.45 20.70
N ARG A 398 15.40 -21.26 20.18
CA ARG A 398 16.74 -20.69 20.18
C ARG A 398 17.29 -20.46 21.60
N LEU A 399 16.50 -19.82 22.47
CA LEU A 399 16.90 -19.57 23.86
C LEU A 399 17.04 -20.87 24.66
N SER A 400 16.21 -21.89 24.40
CA SER A 400 16.36 -23.22 25.00
C SER A 400 17.69 -23.87 24.62
N HIS A 401 18.07 -23.76 23.34
CA HIS A 401 19.36 -24.23 22.85
C HIS A 401 20.52 -23.51 23.55
N GLU A 402 20.47 -22.18 23.62
CA GLU A 402 21.53 -21.38 24.22
C GLU A 402 21.70 -21.66 25.73
N ARG A 403 20.60 -21.85 26.46
CA ARG A 403 20.62 -22.08 27.91
C ARG A 403 20.98 -23.51 28.30
N GLN A 404 20.42 -24.49 27.59
CA GLN A 404 20.40 -25.90 28.04
C GLN A 404 20.77 -26.90 26.94
N GLY A 405 21.11 -26.42 25.74
CA GLY A 405 21.59 -27.24 24.62
C GLY A 405 20.50 -27.88 23.77
N ALA A 406 20.95 -28.67 22.79
CA ALA A 406 20.10 -29.20 21.71
C ALA A 406 18.98 -30.16 22.16
N GLN A 407 19.07 -30.74 23.36
CA GLN A 407 17.99 -31.60 23.88
C GLN A 407 16.81 -30.76 24.37
N ALA A 408 17.08 -29.66 25.10
CA ALA A 408 16.04 -28.75 25.56
C ALA A 408 15.36 -28.05 24.39
N ALA A 409 16.13 -27.64 23.38
CA ALA A 409 15.59 -27.05 22.15
C ALA A 409 14.62 -27.98 21.43
N ARG A 410 14.97 -29.27 21.29
CA ARG A 410 14.08 -30.29 20.69
C ARG A 410 12.82 -30.54 21.51
N ALA A 411 12.91 -30.50 22.83
CA ALA A 411 11.74 -30.62 23.70
C ALA A 411 10.79 -29.42 23.51
N MET A 412 11.34 -28.21 23.45
CA MET A 412 10.57 -26.99 23.17
C MET A 412 9.92 -27.06 21.78
N GLU A 413 10.67 -27.47 20.75
CA GLU A 413 10.15 -27.62 19.38
C GLU A 413 8.98 -28.61 19.31
N SER A 414 9.09 -29.75 19.99
CA SER A 414 7.99 -30.71 20.07
C SER A 414 6.74 -30.15 20.79
N GLU A 415 6.92 -29.32 21.82
CA GLU A 415 5.80 -28.59 22.44
C GLU A 415 5.18 -27.60 21.46
N VAL A 416 6.01 -26.83 20.73
CA VAL A 416 5.54 -25.86 19.74
C VAL A 416 4.72 -26.54 18.65
N GLU A 417 5.21 -27.63 18.07
CA GLU A 417 4.51 -28.39 17.04
C GLU A 417 3.15 -28.89 17.51
N SER A 418 3.03 -29.28 18.79
CA SER A 418 1.76 -29.73 19.37
C SER A 418 0.69 -28.62 19.45
N ILE A 419 1.12 -27.35 19.47
CA ILE A 419 0.25 -26.18 19.63
C ILE A 419 0.00 -25.48 18.30
N LEU A 420 1.02 -25.31 17.47
CA LEU A 420 0.96 -24.54 16.22
C LEU A 420 0.88 -25.42 14.97
N GLY A 421 1.04 -26.74 15.09
CA GLY A 421 1.17 -27.64 13.95
C GLY A 421 2.60 -27.71 13.43
N SER A 422 2.83 -28.55 12.41
CA SER A 422 4.17 -28.82 11.87
C SER A 422 4.74 -27.68 11.02
N ASP A 423 3.87 -26.82 10.47
CA ASP A 423 4.26 -25.72 9.56
C ASP A 423 4.22 -24.37 10.28
N TRP A 424 4.79 -24.34 11.49
CA TRP A 424 4.66 -23.21 12.41
C TRP A 424 5.75 -22.15 12.23
N ARG A 425 6.85 -22.47 11.56
CA ARG A 425 8.01 -21.58 11.47
C ARG A 425 7.70 -20.41 10.53
N PRO A 426 7.93 -19.15 10.95
CA PRO A 426 7.66 -18.00 10.09
C PRO A 426 8.61 -17.95 8.89
N GLU A 427 8.10 -17.58 7.71
CA GLU A 427 8.86 -17.51 6.44
C GLU A 427 10.00 -16.48 6.46
N ALA A 428 9.92 -15.48 7.35
CA ALA A 428 10.94 -14.47 7.57
C ALA A 428 11.15 -14.21 9.07
N PRO A 429 12.34 -13.80 9.54
CA PRO A 429 12.52 -13.33 10.91
C PRO A 429 11.65 -12.08 11.17
N ALA A 430 11.02 -11.99 12.34
CA ALA A 430 10.17 -10.84 12.71
C ALA A 430 10.88 -9.51 12.45
N ALA A 431 10.19 -8.59 11.76
CA ALA A 431 10.62 -7.20 11.64
C ALA A 431 10.83 -6.63 13.06
N GLY A 432 12.10 -6.40 13.38
CA GLY A 432 12.60 -6.20 14.74
C GLY A 432 13.99 -6.80 14.88
N GLY A 433 14.24 -7.99 14.33
CA GLY A 433 15.45 -8.78 14.54
C GLY A 433 16.59 -8.66 13.51
N GLN A 434 16.77 -7.55 12.80
CA GLN A 434 17.97 -7.37 11.96
C GLN A 434 18.70 -6.05 12.24
N PRO A 435 20.01 -6.08 12.53
CA PRO A 435 20.88 -4.97 12.16
C PRO A 435 21.02 -4.97 10.63
N ARG A 436 20.85 -3.79 10.00
CA ARG A 436 21.37 -3.58 8.65
C ARG A 436 22.89 -3.64 8.65
#